data_AF-A0A848VXU4-F1
#
_entry.id   AF-A0A848VXU4-F1
#
_cell.length_a   1.000
_cell.length_b   1.000
_cell.length_c   1.000
_cell.angle_alpha   90.00
_cell.angle_beta   90.00
_cell.angle_gamma   90.00
#
_symmetry.space_group_name_H-M   'P 1'
#
loop_
_entity.id
_entity.type
_entity.pdbx_description
1 polymer ?
#
loop_
_entity_poly.entity_id
_entity_poly.type
_entity_poly.pdbx_seq_one_letter_code
_entity_poly.pdbx_strand_id
1 'polypeptide(L)'
;MTVLTVEQLLSGSTLGLTSGLSDLLVLEIGGRKVLYALSRTENALIELDVAADGTLSMAGSSLLTGTFAVGVSPGLAAITTGGASRLAVAGLPEASGQSLSLGPTGALGTQSALTGIGTLVAPVGLDLGGVAAVVSGRAGTGGIDLFVDQGGLTWSAGLNDAADRYLADVSASTTFDIAGADYLATTSATEDGVNIASASIGSLTQSGALGVPDGLPVNTPSDLAVVQRLGETLLVMASSGSSSVSVVRVETGGTPILADHVLDADWTRIQGASSLGAATYGDFAFVVVGGTEGGLSLFTLLPGGRLVHLDSLADDGTTSLYRVSAVELSISATSLQVFATSEWEAGLTRLEVDLSGLGQVVQTDGTGASGTGTSGDDQVIGSAVAEALDGGAGADILLDGAGVDTLTGGDGADLFVMAADGVVDEITDFERGQDRLDLSAFDFLYDLSQLQVTPTSDGAILTHGNETILLYTADNAPLLASELTNADILNVDRPPLLAVGQTLFGGTGPDTLNGGAGPDTIVGAAGDDALSGSYGDDSLSGGAGFDALNGDGGNDTLRGQSEDDTLIGGLGDDLLFGDNGNDVIYGDDIA
;
A
#
# COMPACT_ATOMS: atom_id res chain seq x y z
N MET A 1 -6.99 19.05 11.68
CA MET A 1 -5.79 18.38 11.14
C MET A 1 -5.12 17.52 12.19
N THR A 2 -4.99 16.26 11.84
CA THR A 2 -4.53 15.12 12.62
C THR A 2 -3.01 15.15 12.83
N VAL A 3 -2.54 15.03 14.08
CA VAL A 3 -1.12 15.18 14.47
C VAL A 3 -0.67 13.99 15.31
N LEU A 4 0.59 13.56 15.14
CA LEU A 4 1.23 12.54 15.98
C LEU A 4 1.66 13.14 17.33
N THR A 5 1.09 12.68 18.44
CA THR A 5 1.51 13.09 19.79
C THR A 5 2.30 11.99 20.48
N VAL A 6 3.51 12.29 20.98
CA VAL A 6 4.27 11.35 21.81
C VAL A 6 3.64 11.28 23.19
N GLU A 7 3.17 10.10 23.55
CA GLU A 7 2.42 9.90 24.79
C GLU A 7 3.20 9.13 25.85
N GLN A 8 4.01 8.15 25.44
CA GLN A 8 4.77 7.33 26.36
C GLN A 8 6.06 6.82 25.71
N LEU A 9 7.17 6.91 26.44
CA LEU A 9 8.41 6.20 26.12
C LEU A 9 8.68 5.15 27.18
N LEU A 10 8.65 3.87 26.80
CA LEU A 10 9.17 2.79 27.64
C LEU A 10 10.67 2.65 27.39
N SER A 11 11.48 3.00 28.38
CA SER A 11 12.94 2.91 28.27
C SER A 11 13.42 1.47 28.12
N GLY A 12 14.56 1.27 27.46
CA GLY A 12 15.22 -0.04 27.40
C GLY A 12 15.43 -0.68 28.77
N SER A 13 15.77 0.11 29.80
CA SER A 13 15.87 -0.41 31.17
C SER A 13 14.56 -0.95 31.75
N THR A 14 13.42 -0.38 31.36
CA THR A 14 12.09 -0.86 31.77
C THR A 14 11.75 -2.16 31.05
N LEU A 15 12.14 -2.27 29.79
CA LEU A 15 11.90 -3.42 28.92
C LEU A 15 12.93 -4.55 29.11
N GLY A 16 14.02 -4.31 29.86
CA GLY A 16 15.11 -5.27 30.03
C GLY A 16 16.04 -5.37 28.81
N LEU A 17 16.12 -4.32 28.00
CA LEU A 17 16.84 -4.24 26.74
C LEU A 17 18.21 -3.54 26.89
N THR A 18 19.17 -4.01 26.11
CA THR A 18 20.48 -3.39 25.88
C THR A 18 20.62 -2.81 24.48
N SER A 19 19.84 -3.29 23.51
CA SER A 19 19.66 -2.73 22.17
C SER A 19 18.17 -2.48 21.90
N GLY A 20 17.82 -2.05 20.70
CA GLY A 20 16.44 -1.92 20.27
C GLY A 20 15.73 -3.25 19.95
N LEU A 21 14.47 -3.14 19.56
CA LEU A 21 13.60 -4.25 19.18
C LEU A 21 13.60 -4.43 17.65
N SER A 22 13.31 -5.64 17.18
CA SER A 22 13.28 -5.98 15.76
C SER A 22 11.87 -6.07 15.20
N ASP A 23 10.86 -6.37 16.02
CA ASP A 23 9.48 -6.50 15.56
C ASP A 23 8.45 -6.25 16.67
N LEU A 24 7.24 -5.87 16.28
CA LEU A 24 6.08 -5.61 17.13
C LEU A 24 4.84 -6.31 16.57
N LEU A 25 3.98 -6.82 17.45
CA LEU A 25 2.68 -7.37 17.05
C LEU A 25 1.65 -7.14 18.15
N VAL A 26 0.54 -6.49 17.83
CA VAL A 26 -0.58 -6.29 18.75
C VAL A 26 -1.65 -7.35 18.50
N LEU A 27 -2.13 -7.99 19.57
CA LEU A 27 -3.24 -8.95 19.49
C LEU A 27 -4.29 -8.65 20.56
N GLU A 28 -5.55 -8.85 20.21
CA GLU A 28 -6.65 -8.89 21.17
C GLU A 28 -7.06 -10.34 21.44
N ILE A 29 -6.81 -10.82 22.67
CA ILE A 29 -7.05 -12.22 23.04
C ILE A 29 -7.75 -12.26 24.40
N GLY A 30 -8.96 -12.84 24.42
CA GLY A 30 -9.74 -12.98 25.65
C GLY A 30 -10.16 -11.64 26.27
N GLY A 31 -10.38 -10.61 25.45
CA GLY A 31 -10.73 -9.25 25.89
C GLY A 31 -9.56 -8.44 26.48
N ARG A 32 -8.33 -8.93 26.30
CA ARG A 32 -7.09 -8.25 26.68
C ARG A 32 -6.31 -7.93 25.41
N LYS A 33 -5.93 -6.66 25.26
CA LYS A 33 -5.05 -6.20 24.19
C LYS A 33 -3.61 -6.29 24.68
N VAL A 34 -2.77 -7.00 23.93
CA VAL A 34 -1.39 -7.31 24.29
C VAL A 34 -0.48 -6.95 23.13
N LEU A 35 0.57 -6.20 23.40
CA LEU A 35 1.63 -5.90 22.44
C LEU A 35 2.82 -6.82 22.75
N TYR A 36 3.24 -7.60 21.75
CA TYR A 36 4.43 -8.42 21.84
C TYR A 36 5.58 -7.73 21.13
N ALA A 37 6.73 -7.67 21.79
CA ALA A 37 7.92 -7.01 21.28
C ALA A 37 9.06 -8.02 21.16
N LEU A 38 9.58 -8.20 19.95
CA LEU A 38 10.67 -9.13 19.66
C LEU A 38 12.01 -8.41 19.75
N SER A 39 12.94 -8.92 20.55
CA SER A 39 14.33 -8.51 20.49
C SER A 39 15.21 -9.61 19.89
N ARG A 40 15.92 -9.25 18.82
CA ARG A 40 17.02 -10.05 18.27
C ARG A 40 18.20 -10.15 19.23
N THR A 41 18.60 -9.05 19.84
CA THR A 41 19.84 -8.94 20.63
C THR A 41 19.72 -9.65 21.98
N GLU A 42 18.60 -9.43 22.66
CA GLU A 42 18.29 -10.09 23.93
C GLU A 42 17.77 -11.52 23.72
N ASN A 43 17.47 -11.89 22.47
CA ASN A 43 16.89 -13.18 22.09
C ASN A 43 15.65 -13.48 22.94
N ALA A 44 14.72 -12.51 22.98
CA ALA A 44 13.61 -12.51 23.92
C ALA A 44 12.35 -11.94 23.28
N LEU A 45 11.20 -12.42 23.77
CA LEU A 45 9.90 -11.78 23.58
C LEU A 45 9.49 -11.07 24.85
N ILE A 46 9.01 -9.85 24.70
CA ILE A 46 8.46 -9.03 25.77
C ILE A 46 6.95 -8.96 25.57
N GLU A 47 6.20 -9.09 26.66
CA GLU A 47 4.74 -9.01 26.70
C GLU A 47 4.34 -7.72 27.41
N LEU A 48 3.59 -6.86 26.72
CA LEU A 48 3.09 -5.59 27.23
C LEU A 48 1.56 -5.59 27.23
N ASP A 49 0.97 -5.20 28.36
CA ASP A 49 -0.45 -4.84 28.41
C ASP A 49 -0.68 -3.52 27.69
N VAL A 50 -1.69 -3.48 26.81
CA VAL A 50 -2.19 -2.25 26.21
C VAL A 50 -3.52 -1.92 26.90
N ALA A 51 -3.52 -0.87 27.71
CA ALA A 51 -4.75 -0.38 28.36
C ALA A 51 -5.72 0.23 27.34
N ALA A 52 -6.95 0.54 27.79
CA ALA A 52 -7.98 1.12 26.92
C ALA A 52 -7.60 2.50 26.37
N ASP A 53 -6.78 3.26 27.09
CA ASP A 53 -6.17 4.54 26.68
C ASP A 53 -4.80 4.34 26.00
N GLY A 54 -4.52 3.12 25.55
CA GLY A 54 -3.26 2.74 24.94
C GLY A 54 -2.08 2.59 25.89
N THR A 55 -2.23 2.82 27.21
CA THR A 55 -1.07 2.85 28.13
C THR A 55 -0.39 1.51 28.17
N LEU A 56 0.92 1.51 27.98
CA LEU A 56 1.73 0.30 27.97
C LEU A 56 2.28 -0.02 29.37
N SER A 57 2.19 -1.28 29.76
CA SER A 57 2.84 -1.77 30.98
C SER A 57 3.39 -3.18 30.82
N MET A 58 4.55 -3.45 31.43
CA MET A 58 5.19 -4.77 31.39
C MET A 58 4.31 -5.83 32.04
N ALA A 59 3.95 -6.86 31.28
CA ALA A 59 3.22 -8.03 31.75
C ALA A 59 4.11 -9.26 31.92
N GLY A 60 5.09 -9.43 31.03
CA GLY A 60 5.96 -10.60 31.04
C GLY A 60 7.09 -10.54 30.02
N SER A 61 7.91 -11.59 30.03
CA SER A 61 8.94 -11.80 29.02
C SER A 61 9.32 -13.28 28.94
N SER A 62 9.72 -13.76 27.77
CA SER A 62 10.25 -15.10 27.57
C SER A 62 11.54 -15.05 26.76
N LEU A 63 12.62 -15.63 27.28
CA LEU A 63 13.83 -15.88 26.50
C LEU A 63 13.54 -16.93 25.43
N LEU A 64 13.93 -16.65 24.19
CA LEU A 64 13.82 -17.58 23.07
C LEU A 64 14.91 -18.66 23.15
N THR A 65 14.61 -19.81 22.58
CA THR A 65 15.55 -20.91 22.44
C THR A 65 16.31 -20.75 21.11
N GLY A 66 17.58 -21.15 21.10
CA GLY A 66 18.48 -21.01 19.94
C GLY A 66 18.84 -19.58 19.57
N THR A 67 19.27 -19.37 18.32
CA THR A 67 19.82 -18.09 17.84
C THR A 67 19.33 -17.80 16.43
N PHE A 68 19.07 -16.55 16.10
CA PHE A 68 18.66 -16.14 14.76
C PHE A 68 19.67 -16.55 13.69
N ALA A 69 19.14 -17.08 12.58
CA ALA A 69 19.90 -17.43 11.41
C ALA A 69 20.55 -16.18 10.78
N VAL A 70 21.73 -16.38 10.19
CA VAL A 70 22.40 -15.31 9.45
C VAL A 70 21.64 -15.04 8.16
N GLY A 71 21.39 -13.77 7.85
CA GLY A 71 20.72 -13.34 6.62
C GLY A 71 19.20 -13.45 6.64
N VAL A 72 18.58 -13.77 7.78
CA VAL A 72 17.11 -13.74 7.93
C VAL A 72 16.72 -12.63 8.92
N SER A 73 15.68 -11.88 8.57
CA SER A 73 15.07 -10.88 9.44
C SER A 73 14.20 -11.58 10.49
N PRO A 74 14.41 -11.31 11.80
CA PRO A 74 13.48 -11.71 12.85
C PRO A 74 12.11 -11.09 12.59
N GLY A 75 11.05 -11.82 12.91
CA GLY A 75 9.69 -11.33 12.76
C GLY A 75 8.69 -12.15 13.57
N LEU A 76 7.50 -11.62 13.73
CA LEU A 76 6.38 -12.17 14.47
C LEU A 76 5.19 -12.34 13.55
N ALA A 77 4.44 -13.42 13.79
CA ALA A 77 3.13 -13.58 13.21
C ALA A 77 2.19 -14.27 14.20
N ALA A 78 0.94 -13.82 14.25
CA ALA A 78 -0.11 -14.57 14.92
C ALA A 78 -0.50 -15.77 14.05
N ILE A 79 -0.47 -16.96 14.64
CA ILE A 79 -0.92 -18.19 13.98
C ILE A 79 -1.84 -18.96 14.91
N THR A 80 -2.70 -19.79 14.34
CA THR A 80 -3.55 -20.71 15.10
C THR A 80 -3.16 -22.15 14.77
N THR A 81 -2.91 -22.98 15.79
CA THR A 81 -2.67 -24.41 15.59
C THR A 81 -3.26 -25.25 16.74
N GLY A 82 -3.86 -26.38 16.41
CA GLY A 82 -4.66 -27.19 17.32
C GLY A 82 -5.83 -26.42 17.94
N GLY A 83 -6.35 -25.40 17.23
CA GLY A 83 -7.38 -24.49 17.75
C GLY A 83 -6.91 -23.53 18.86
N ALA A 84 -5.60 -23.36 19.03
CA ALA A 84 -5.01 -22.44 20.01
C ALA A 84 -4.15 -21.38 19.33
N SER A 85 -4.26 -20.14 19.79
CA SER A 85 -3.44 -19.01 19.33
C SER A 85 -1.98 -19.16 19.77
N ARG A 86 -1.07 -18.80 18.87
CA ARG A 86 0.38 -18.84 19.07
C ARG A 86 1.04 -17.64 18.39
N LEU A 87 2.23 -17.31 18.86
CA LEU A 87 3.15 -16.43 18.14
C LEU A 87 4.15 -17.29 17.39
N ALA A 88 4.19 -17.18 16.07
CA ALA A 88 5.29 -17.69 15.27
C ALA A 88 6.47 -16.72 15.35
N VAL A 89 7.70 -17.24 15.43
CA VAL A 89 8.92 -16.43 15.46
C VAL A 89 9.78 -16.77 14.24
N ALA A 90 9.89 -15.81 13.33
CA ALA A 90 10.68 -15.90 12.11
C ALA A 90 12.18 -15.76 12.38
N GLY A 91 12.99 -16.31 11.48
CA GLY A 91 14.45 -16.22 11.54
C GLY A 91 15.13 -17.17 12.54
N LEU A 92 14.39 -17.95 13.33
CA LEU A 92 14.97 -19.01 14.17
C LEU A 92 15.15 -20.33 13.38
N PRO A 93 16.26 -21.07 13.57
CA PRO A 93 16.44 -22.40 13.01
C PRO A 93 15.38 -23.40 13.49
N GLU A 94 15.07 -24.43 12.69
CA GLU A 94 14.04 -25.46 12.97
C GLU A 94 14.15 -26.13 14.36
N ALA A 95 15.37 -26.36 14.85
CA ALA A 95 15.60 -26.98 16.16
C ALA A 95 15.60 -26.00 17.35
N SER A 96 15.47 -24.71 17.08
CA SER A 96 15.59 -23.63 18.06
C SER A 96 14.24 -23.19 18.65
N GLY A 97 13.11 -23.72 18.18
CA GLY A 97 11.77 -23.27 18.54
C GLY A 97 11.27 -22.21 17.56
N GLN A 98 9.99 -22.32 17.17
CA GLN A 98 9.42 -21.52 16.07
C GLN A 98 8.02 -20.99 16.38
N SER A 99 7.45 -21.39 17.51
CA SER A 99 6.25 -20.75 18.04
C SER A 99 6.23 -20.73 19.56
N LEU A 100 5.49 -19.79 20.13
CA LEU A 100 5.11 -19.75 21.54
C LEU A 100 3.59 -19.89 21.65
N SER A 101 3.12 -20.79 22.52
CA SER A 101 1.69 -20.85 22.84
C SER A 101 1.26 -19.59 23.58
N LEU A 102 0.08 -19.08 23.28
CA LEU A 102 -0.54 -18.02 24.06
C LEU A 102 -1.58 -18.60 25.01
N GLY A 103 -1.59 -18.12 26.25
CA GLY A 103 -2.64 -18.42 27.22
C GLY A 103 -3.99 -17.84 26.80
N PRO A 104 -5.08 -18.15 27.52
CA PRO A 104 -6.43 -17.68 27.18
C PRO A 104 -6.62 -16.15 27.12
N THR A 105 -5.69 -15.41 27.73
CA THR A 105 -5.64 -13.94 27.76
C THR A 105 -4.36 -13.41 27.10
N GLY A 106 -3.70 -14.19 26.23
CA GLY A 106 -2.46 -13.76 25.56
C GLY A 106 -1.17 -13.88 26.39
N ALA A 107 -1.19 -14.49 27.58
CA ALA A 107 0.07 -14.65 28.33
C ALA A 107 1.06 -15.56 27.58
N LEU A 108 2.34 -15.17 27.51
CA LEU A 108 3.40 -15.97 26.88
C LEU A 108 3.55 -17.33 27.58
N GLY A 109 3.44 -18.40 26.80
CA GLY A 109 3.50 -19.78 27.27
C GLY A 109 4.73 -20.55 26.81
N THR A 110 4.53 -21.83 26.49
CA THR A 110 5.61 -22.74 26.13
C THR A 110 6.06 -22.55 24.69
N GLN A 111 7.38 -22.55 24.49
CA GLN A 111 7.98 -22.65 23.16
C GLN A 111 7.83 -24.04 22.57
N SER A 112 7.64 -24.12 21.26
CA SER A 112 7.55 -25.36 20.51
C SER A 112 8.10 -25.15 19.10
N ALA A 113 8.76 -26.16 18.54
CA ALA A 113 9.10 -26.18 17.13
C ALA A 113 7.83 -26.42 16.30
N LEU A 114 7.70 -25.76 15.14
CA LEU A 114 6.68 -26.10 14.16
C LEU A 114 7.26 -27.23 13.30
N THR A 115 6.91 -28.47 13.67
CA THR A 115 7.53 -29.65 13.06
C THR A 115 7.21 -29.71 11.57
N GLY A 116 8.23 -29.93 10.73
CA GLY A 116 8.06 -30.03 9.27
C GLY A 116 8.02 -28.67 8.55
N ILE A 117 8.13 -27.57 9.30
CA ILE A 117 8.33 -26.23 8.77
C ILE A 117 9.81 -25.89 9.02
N GLY A 118 10.56 -25.59 7.96
CA GLY A 118 11.95 -25.14 8.07
C GLY A 118 12.05 -23.78 8.75
N THR A 119 13.15 -23.05 8.59
CA THR A 119 13.26 -21.66 9.08
C THR A 119 12.12 -20.82 8.51
N LEU A 120 11.31 -20.23 9.38
CA LEU A 120 10.24 -19.30 8.97
C LEU A 120 10.84 -18.01 8.43
N VAL A 121 10.29 -17.52 7.31
CA VAL A 121 10.65 -16.27 6.63
C VAL A 121 9.35 -15.55 6.29
N ALA A 122 9.22 -14.29 6.73
CA ALA A 122 8.03 -13.46 6.55
C ALA A 122 6.71 -14.24 6.74
N PRO A 123 6.51 -14.95 7.87
CA PRO A 123 5.34 -15.79 8.06
C PRO A 123 4.07 -14.97 8.21
N VAL A 124 2.94 -15.52 7.78
CA VAL A 124 1.62 -14.94 8.01
C VAL A 124 0.60 -16.04 8.27
N GLY A 125 -0.33 -15.79 9.20
CA GLY A 125 -1.45 -16.68 9.49
C GLY A 125 -2.67 -16.34 8.66
N LEU A 126 -3.43 -17.35 8.24
CA LEU A 126 -4.71 -17.20 7.53
C LEU A 126 -5.72 -18.27 7.96
N ASP A 127 -7.00 -18.01 7.73
CA ASP A 127 -8.09 -18.95 8.01
C ASP A 127 -8.75 -19.43 6.72
N LEU A 128 -8.43 -20.64 6.27
CA LEU A 128 -8.96 -21.21 5.03
C LEU A 128 -10.28 -21.92 5.30
N GLY A 129 -11.35 -21.12 5.45
CA GLY A 129 -12.70 -21.62 5.69
C GLY A 129 -12.86 -22.34 7.03
N GLY A 130 -12.32 -21.76 8.11
CA GLY A 130 -12.32 -22.33 9.45
C GLY A 130 -11.18 -23.32 9.74
N VAL A 131 -10.24 -23.46 8.80
CA VAL A 131 -9.03 -24.25 8.98
C VAL A 131 -7.83 -23.31 9.03
N ALA A 132 -7.23 -23.21 10.21
CA ALA A 132 -6.04 -22.38 10.40
C ALA A 132 -4.88 -22.85 9.52
N ALA A 133 -4.18 -21.88 8.94
CA ALA A 133 -3.05 -22.11 8.08
C ALA A 133 -1.95 -21.07 8.34
N VAL A 134 -0.75 -21.39 7.86
CA VAL A 134 0.43 -20.53 7.90
C VAL A 134 1.07 -20.55 6.52
N VAL A 135 1.39 -19.38 5.98
CA VAL A 135 2.29 -19.26 4.85
C VAL A 135 3.65 -18.77 5.34
N SER A 136 4.71 -19.30 4.75
CA SER A 136 6.09 -18.83 4.96
C SER A 136 6.85 -18.80 3.65
N GLY A 137 7.70 -17.80 3.48
CA GLY A 137 8.76 -17.81 2.48
C GLY A 137 9.78 -18.92 2.74
N ARG A 138 10.51 -19.30 1.69
CA ARG A 138 11.59 -20.29 1.76
C ARG A 138 12.95 -19.62 1.82
N ALA A 139 13.65 -19.79 2.93
CA ALA A 139 14.99 -19.22 3.12
C ALA A 139 15.99 -19.72 2.05
N GLY A 140 16.49 -18.81 1.21
CA GLY A 140 17.60 -19.04 0.28
C GLY A 140 17.32 -19.94 -0.92
N THR A 141 16.07 -20.36 -1.14
CA THR A 141 15.69 -21.15 -2.34
C THR A 141 14.62 -20.49 -3.20
N GLY A 142 14.01 -19.40 -2.72
CA GLY A 142 12.86 -18.76 -3.37
C GLY A 142 11.57 -19.58 -3.26
N GLY A 143 10.44 -18.88 -3.34
CA GLY A 143 9.10 -19.43 -3.23
C GLY A 143 8.51 -19.37 -1.82
N ILE A 144 7.25 -19.80 -1.72
CA ILE A 144 6.46 -19.84 -0.50
C ILE A 144 5.84 -21.23 -0.30
N ASP A 145 5.59 -21.59 0.95
CA ASP A 145 4.89 -22.81 1.33
C ASP A 145 3.67 -22.51 2.20
N LEU A 146 2.56 -23.16 1.87
CA LEU A 146 1.33 -23.18 2.65
C LEU A 146 1.30 -24.42 3.54
N PHE A 147 1.10 -24.20 4.84
CA PHE A 147 0.91 -25.23 5.84
C PHE A 147 -0.48 -25.12 6.43
N VAL A 148 -1.21 -26.23 6.52
CA VAL A 148 -2.58 -26.27 7.03
C VAL A 148 -2.62 -27.08 8.31
N ASP A 149 -3.37 -26.61 9.30
CA ASP A 149 -3.55 -27.30 10.57
C ASP A 149 -4.55 -28.46 10.44
N GLN A 150 -4.06 -29.68 10.53
CA GLN A 150 -4.86 -30.91 10.55
C GLN A 150 -4.64 -31.69 11.87
N GLY A 151 -4.55 -30.96 12.98
CA GLY A 151 -4.08 -31.48 14.28
C GLY A 151 -2.57 -31.30 14.47
N GLY A 152 -2.01 -30.34 13.76
CA GLY A 152 -0.59 -30.09 13.53
C GLY A 152 -0.43 -29.47 12.14
N LEU A 153 0.52 -28.53 11.98
CA LEU A 153 0.80 -27.94 10.68
C LEU A 153 1.38 -29.01 9.75
N THR A 154 0.75 -29.15 8.59
CA THR A 154 1.16 -30.08 7.53
C THR A 154 1.34 -29.31 6.25
N TRP A 155 2.40 -29.59 5.50
CA TRP A 155 2.59 -28.99 4.18
C TRP A 155 1.40 -29.32 3.28
N SER A 156 0.83 -28.30 2.67
CA SER A 156 -0.38 -28.42 1.86
C SER A 156 -0.12 -28.08 0.40
N ALA A 157 0.63 -27.01 0.13
CA ALA A 157 0.96 -26.54 -1.20
C ALA A 157 2.22 -25.66 -1.15
N GLY A 158 2.82 -25.41 -2.30
CA GLY A 158 3.92 -24.47 -2.43
C GLY A 158 3.88 -23.78 -3.78
N LEU A 159 4.35 -22.54 -3.80
CA LEU A 159 4.52 -21.75 -5.02
C LEU A 159 6.02 -21.50 -5.18
N ASN A 160 6.62 -22.10 -6.21
CA ASN A 160 8.03 -21.88 -6.49
C ASN A 160 8.23 -20.50 -7.12
N ASP A 161 9.41 -19.96 -6.92
CA ASP A 161 9.89 -18.80 -7.67
C ASP A 161 10.02 -19.10 -9.17
N ALA A 162 9.74 -18.10 -10.01
CA ALA A 162 9.75 -18.19 -11.48
C ALA A 162 9.82 -16.79 -12.10
N ALA A 163 10.13 -16.69 -13.40
CA ALA A 163 10.36 -15.40 -14.06
C ALA A 163 9.13 -14.47 -14.13
N ASP A 164 7.93 -15.01 -13.91
CA ASP A 164 6.64 -14.30 -13.95
C ASP A 164 6.17 -13.84 -12.56
N ARG A 165 7.00 -13.99 -11.51
CA ARG A 165 6.64 -13.68 -10.12
C ARG A 165 7.86 -13.29 -9.30
N TYR A 166 7.63 -12.54 -8.23
CA TYR A 166 8.68 -11.99 -7.37
C TYR A 166 8.72 -12.75 -6.04
N LEU A 167 9.35 -13.92 -6.00
CA LEU A 167 9.36 -14.83 -4.85
C LEU A 167 10.74 -15.26 -4.39
N ALA A 168 11.83 -14.76 -4.98
CA ALA A 168 13.16 -14.93 -4.40
C ALA A 168 13.27 -14.13 -3.09
N ASP A 169 13.74 -14.78 -2.03
CA ASP A 169 13.99 -14.16 -0.72
C ASP A 169 12.89 -13.19 -0.24
N VAL A 170 11.69 -13.75 -0.02
CA VAL A 170 10.51 -13.01 0.46
C VAL A 170 10.85 -12.17 1.69
N SER A 171 10.61 -10.85 1.60
CA SER A 171 10.94 -9.90 2.67
C SER A 171 9.75 -9.58 3.57
N ALA A 172 8.54 -9.46 3.01
CA ALA A 172 7.31 -9.24 3.77
C ALA A 172 6.13 -10.00 3.15
N SER A 173 5.12 -10.27 3.97
CA SER A 173 3.90 -11.00 3.58
C SER A 173 2.69 -10.43 4.29
N THR A 174 1.55 -10.34 3.61
CA THR A 174 0.25 -10.02 4.21
C THR A 174 -0.87 -10.79 3.52
N THR A 175 -2.01 -10.95 4.19
CA THR A 175 -3.17 -11.70 3.68
C THR A 175 -4.41 -10.84 3.69
N PHE A 176 -5.32 -11.09 2.76
CA PHE A 176 -6.56 -10.35 2.61
C PHE A 176 -7.63 -11.20 1.92
N ASP A 177 -8.88 -10.76 2.00
CA ASP A 177 -10.01 -11.43 1.36
C ASP A 177 -10.58 -10.56 0.25
N ILE A 178 -10.78 -11.12 -0.95
CA ILE A 178 -11.55 -10.46 -2.01
C ILE A 178 -12.76 -11.33 -2.31
N ALA A 179 -13.94 -10.81 -1.98
CA ALA A 179 -15.23 -11.46 -2.24
C ALA A 179 -15.33 -12.91 -1.69
N GLY A 180 -14.73 -13.19 -0.52
CA GLY A 180 -14.75 -14.50 0.12
C GLY A 180 -13.65 -15.46 -0.32
N ALA A 181 -12.70 -15.02 -1.16
CA ALA A 181 -11.51 -15.77 -1.53
C ALA A 181 -10.28 -15.22 -0.79
N ASP A 182 -9.53 -16.12 -0.15
CA ASP A 182 -8.29 -15.78 0.56
C ASP A 182 -7.14 -15.57 -0.42
N TYR A 183 -6.47 -14.42 -0.27
CA TYR A 183 -5.28 -14.05 -1.02
C TYR A 183 -4.12 -13.76 -0.08
N LEU A 184 -2.93 -13.88 -0.66
CA LEU A 184 -1.65 -13.57 -0.06
C LEU A 184 -0.91 -12.61 -0.99
N ALA A 185 -0.40 -11.52 -0.44
CA ALA A 185 0.63 -10.71 -1.08
C ALA A 185 1.98 -10.94 -0.40
N THR A 186 3.02 -11.03 -1.22
CA THR A 186 4.41 -11.20 -0.77
C THR A 186 5.32 -10.28 -1.56
N THR A 187 6.29 -9.66 -0.91
CA THR A 187 7.32 -8.86 -1.58
C THR A 187 8.66 -9.58 -1.62
N SER A 188 9.46 -9.29 -2.65
CA SER A 188 10.86 -9.72 -2.74
C SER A 188 11.78 -8.52 -2.62
N ALA A 189 12.70 -8.56 -1.64
CA ALA A 189 13.75 -7.56 -1.49
C ALA A 189 14.83 -7.66 -2.58
N THR A 190 14.95 -8.80 -3.26
CA THR A 190 16.01 -9.05 -4.25
C THR A 190 15.55 -8.86 -5.69
N GLU A 191 14.25 -9.03 -5.93
CA GLU A 191 13.64 -8.91 -7.27
C GLU A 191 12.78 -7.65 -7.43
N ASP A 192 12.65 -6.85 -6.37
CA ASP A 192 12.00 -5.54 -6.40
C ASP A 192 10.56 -5.60 -6.93
N GLY A 193 9.74 -6.48 -6.34
CA GLY A 193 8.34 -6.63 -6.75
C GLY A 193 7.44 -7.28 -5.70
N VAL A 194 6.15 -7.29 -6.02
CA VAL A 194 5.07 -7.93 -5.25
C VAL A 194 4.43 -9.05 -6.06
N ASN A 195 4.19 -10.18 -5.42
CA ASN A 195 3.43 -11.30 -5.95
C ASN A 195 2.11 -11.44 -5.19
N ILE A 196 1.02 -11.67 -5.91
CA ILE A 196 -0.30 -12.01 -5.38
C ILE A 196 -0.62 -13.46 -5.71
N ALA A 197 -1.06 -14.22 -4.71
CA ALA A 197 -1.50 -15.59 -4.89
C ALA A 197 -2.82 -15.86 -4.15
N SER A 198 -3.74 -16.54 -4.81
CA SER A 198 -4.90 -17.14 -4.16
C SER A 198 -4.48 -18.37 -3.35
N ALA A 199 -5.10 -18.54 -2.19
CA ALA A 199 -4.82 -19.62 -1.25
C ALA A 199 -6.06 -20.47 -0.99
N SER A 200 -5.90 -21.80 -1.05
CA SER A 200 -6.90 -22.75 -0.59
C SER A 200 -6.23 -24.02 -0.11
N ILE A 201 -6.96 -24.88 0.61
CA ILE A 201 -6.39 -26.14 1.08
C ILE A 201 -5.97 -26.98 -0.12
N GLY A 202 -4.66 -27.23 -0.23
CA GLY A 202 -4.05 -27.99 -1.33
C GLY A 202 -3.64 -27.15 -2.54
N SER A 203 -3.83 -25.82 -2.53
CA SER A 203 -3.43 -24.96 -3.64
C SER A 203 -2.88 -23.61 -3.19
N LEU A 204 -1.77 -23.22 -3.80
CA LEU A 204 -1.31 -21.84 -3.90
C LEU A 204 -1.20 -21.54 -5.39
N THR A 205 -1.94 -20.55 -5.87
CA THR A 205 -1.98 -20.22 -7.29
C THR A 205 -1.78 -18.73 -7.46
N GLN A 206 -0.71 -18.36 -8.17
CA GLN A 206 -0.45 -16.96 -8.51
C GLN A 206 -1.65 -16.38 -9.26
N SER A 207 -2.07 -15.20 -8.85
CA SER A 207 -3.13 -14.42 -9.49
C SER A 207 -2.59 -13.17 -10.18
N GLY A 208 -1.46 -12.64 -9.71
CA GLY A 208 -0.84 -11.46 -10.33
C GLY A 208 0.52 -11.17 -9.73
N ALA A 209 1.30 -10.33 -10.39
CA ALA A 209 2.58 -9.83 -9.90
C ALA A 209 2.83 -8.44 -10.49
N LEU A 210 3.59 -7.62 -9.79
CA LEU A 210 4.00 -6.29 -10.23
C LEU A 210 5.39 -5.97 -9.69
N GLY A 211 6.33 -5.63 -10.56
CA GLY A 211 7.70 -5.26 -10.19
C GLY A 211 8.29 -4.18 -11.08
N VAL A 212 9.60 -3.93 -10.91
CA VAL A 212 10.31 -2.88 -11.66
C VAL A 212 10.13 -2.96 -13.18
N PRO A 213 10.16 -4.14 -13.83
CA PRO A 213 9.89 -4.25 -15.27
C PRO A 213 8.50 -3.74 -15.67
N ASP A 214 7.53 -3.83 -14.77
CA ASP A 214 6.12 -3.46 -14.97
C ASP A 214 5.84 -2.00 -14.57
N GLY A 215 6.88 -1.23 -14.24
CA GLY A 215 6.77 0.18 -13.85
C GLY A 215 6.62 0.43 -12.35
N LEU A 216 6.77 -0.58 -11.48
CA LEU A 216 6.80 -0.36 -10.02
C LEU A 216 8.14 0.26 -9.60
N PRO A 217 8.20 1.52 -9.13
CA PRO A 217 9.46 2.23 -8.90
C PRO A 217 10.04 1.94 -7.51
N VAL A 218 10.22 0.66 -7.18
CA VAL A 218 10.72 0.20 -5.87
C VAL A 218 12.13 -0.37 -5.97
N ASN A 219 12.87 -0.29 -4.87
CA ASN A 219 14.09 -1.06 -4.67
C ASN A 219 14.19 -1.51 -3.22
N THR A 220 14.44 -2.81 -3.02
CA THR A 220 14.47 -3.49 -1.72
C THR A 220 13.20 -3.24 -0.89
N PRO A 221 12.02 -3.72 -1.34
CA PRO A 221 10.82 -3.80 -0.52
C PRO A 221 11.12 -4.41 0.85
N SER A 222 10.77 -3.69 1.91
CA SER A 222 11.15 -3.99 3.29
C SER A 222 9.97 -4.42 4.15
N ASP A 223 8.78 -3.87 3.90
CA ASP A 223 7.57 -4.11 4.68
C ASP A 223 6.30 -3.94 3.83
N LEU A 224 5.21 -4.59 4.24
CA LEU A 224 3.96 -4.66 3.49
C LEU A 224 2.76 -4.71 4.43
N ALA A 225 1.82 -3.77 4.24
CA ALA A 225 0.52 -3.79 4.91
C ALA A 225 -0.62 -3.79 3.90
N VAL A 226 -1.81 -4.16 4.38
CA VAL A 226 -3.03 -4.13 3.60
C VAL A 226 -4.05 -3.19 4.22
N VAL A 227 -4.77 -2.47 3.36
CA VAL A 227 -5.92 -1.64 3.68
C VAL A 227 -7.11 -2.17 2.88
N GLN A 228 -8.18 -2.55 3.58
CA GLN A 228 -9.46 -2.93 2.96
C GLN A 228 -10.58 -2.05 3.54
N ARG A 229 -11.26 -1.33 2.65
CA ARG A 229 -12.42 -0.47 2.95
C ARG A 229 -13.20 -0.24 1.67
N LEU A 230 -14.44 0.22 1.73
CA LEU A 230 -15.22 0.64 0.54
C LEU A 230 -15.20 -0.35 -0.65
N GLY A 231 -14.97 -1.65 -0.41
CA GLY A 231 -14.83 -2.66 -1.46
C GLY A 231 -13.47 -2.70 -2.19
N GLU A 232 -12.54 -1.80 -1.89
CA GLU A 232 -11.17 -1.80 -2.43
C GLU A 232 -10.21 -2.60 -1.54
N THR A 233 -9.16 -3.13 -2.17
CA THR A 233 -8.00 -3.72 -1.50
C THR A 233 -6.75 -3.00 -1.97
N LEU A 234 -6.07 -2.34 -1.04
CA LEU A 234 -4.85 -1.58 -1.28
C LEU A 234 -3.70 -2.18 -0.48
N LEU A 235 -2.60 -2.48 -1.14
CA LEU A 235 -1.34 -2.88 -0.52
C LEU A 235 -0.45 -1.66 -0.39
N VAL A 236 0.09 -1.42 0.80
CA VAL A 236 1.03 -0.33 1.05
C VAL A 236 2.39 -0.94 1.33
N MET A 237 3.39 -0.54 0.56
CA MET A 237 4.72 -1.14 0.54
C MET A 237 5.79 -0.11 0.89
N ALA A 238 6.55 -0.37 1.94
CA ALA A 238 7.79 0.37 2.22
C ALA A 238 8.93 -0.23 1.42
N SER A 239 9.79 0.62 0.87
CA SER A 239 10.97 0.20 0.12
C SER A 239 12.21 0.96 0.57
N SER A 240 13.13 0.21 1.17
CA SER A 240 14.30 0.76 1.85
C SER A 240 15.40 1.22 0.88
N GLY A 241 15.53 0.58 -0.28
CA GLY A 241 16.53 0.93 -1.29
C GLY A 241 16.15 2.18 -2.07
N SER A 242 14.85 2.34 -2.40
CA SER A 242 14.31 3.50 -3.10
C SER A 242 13.90 4.65 -2.17
N SER A 243 13.89 4.44 -0.85
CA SER A 243 13.42 5.43 0.13
C SER A 243 12.01 5.92 -0.20
N SER A 244 11.08 4.98 -0.31
CA SER A 244 9.76 5.26 -0.84
C SER A 244 8.66 4.39 -0.26
N VAL A 245 7.43 4.86 -0.47
CA VAL A 245 6.20 4.15 -0.14
C VAL A 245 5.36 4.05 -1.41
N SER A 246 5.03 2.83 -1.83
CA SER A 246 4.16 2.56 -2.97
C SER A 246 2.81 2.05 -2.50
N VAL A 247 1.75 2.41 -3.22
CA VAL A 247 0.42 1.83 -3.06
C VAL A 247 0.08 1.01 -4.29
N VAL A 248 -0.32 -0.23 -4.10
CA VAL A 248 -0.75 -1.14 -5.16
C VAL A 248 -2.20 -1.53 -4.90
N ARG A 249 -3.11 -1.16 -5.80
CA ARG A 249 -4.49 -1.64 -5.78
C ARG A 249 -4.56 -3.06 -6.30
N VAL A 250 -5.33 -3.91 -5.65
CA VAL A 250 -5.55 -5.29 -6.09
C VAL A 250 -6.99 -5.42 -6.58
N GLU A 251 -7.13 -5.65 -7.89
CA GLU A 251 -8.43 -5.82 -8.52
C GLU A 251 -9.07 -7.16 -8.19
N THR A 252 -10.36 -7.28 -8.50
CA THR A 252 -11.07 -8.55 -8.44
C THR A 252 -10.34 -9.59 -9.30
N GLY A 253 -10.00 -10.73 -8.71
CA GLY A 253 -9.19 -11.76 -9.37
C GLY A 253 -7.72 -11.77 -8.93
N GLY A 254 -7.23 -10.70 -8.32
CA GLY A 254 -5.89 -10.63 -7.73
C GLY A 254 -4.83 -9.96 -8.61
N THR A 255 -5.25 -9.14 -9.58
CA THR A 255 -4.36 -8.34 -10.44
C THR A 255 -3.89 -7.08 -9.72
N PRO A 256 -2.57 -6.88 -9.50
CA PRO A 256 -2.02 -5.69 -8.89
C PRO A 256 -1.86 -4.53 -9.90
N ILE A 257 -2.22 -3.31 -9.50
CA ILE A 257 -2.05 -2.06 -10.27
C ILE A 257 -1.39 -1.02 -9.37
N LEU A 258 -0.34 -0.35 -9.84
CA LEU A 258 0.27 0.77 -9.12
C LEU A 258 -0.73 1.92 -9.01
N ALA A 259 -1.08 2.31 -7.78
CA ALA A 259 -2.03 3.38 -7.51
C ALA A 259 -1.35 4.69 -7.09
N ASP A 260 -0.24 4.61 -6.34
CA ASP A 260 0.53 5.79 -5.95
C ASP A 260 1.98 5.44 -5.60
N HIS A 261 2.85 6.44 -5.62
CA HIS A 261 4.23 6.33 -5.19
C HIS A 261 4.74 7.65 -4.59
N VAL A 262 5.24 7.58 -3.36
CA VAL A 262 5.79 8.72 -2.62
C VAL A 262 7.26 8.47 -2.34
N LEU A 263 8.12 9.41 -2.74
CA LEU A 263 9.54 9.41 -2.42
C LEU A 263 9.81 10.16 -1.11
N ASP A 264 10.95 9.85 -0.51
CA ASP A 264 11.49 10.64 0.59
C ASP A 264 11.73 12.10 0.20
N ALA A 265 11.41 13.01 1.13
CA ALA A 265 11.54 14.45 0.96
C ALA A 265 11.73 15.13 2.33
N ASP A 266 12.10 16.42 2.32
CA ASP A 266 12.52 17.14 3.55
C ASP A 266 11.44 17.20 4.66
N TRP A 267 10.17 17.01 4.30
CA TRP A 267 9.01 17.01 5.20
C TRP A 267 8.54 15.60 5.57
N THR A 268 9.01 14.55 4.91
CA THR A 268 8.76 13.16 5.30
C THR A 268 9.91 12.63 6.18
N ARG A 269 9.74 11.43 6.72
CA ARG A 269 10.70 10.70 7.56
C ARG A 269 10.91 9.27 7.04
N ILE A 270 10.89 9.12 5.72
CA ILE A 270 10.82 7.83 5.04
C ILE A 270 12.10 7.48 4.30
N GLN A 271 13.20 8.21 4.53
CA GLN A 271 14.51 7.82 4.01
C GLN A 271 14.85 6.40 4.42
N GLY A 272 15.04 5.50 3.45
CA GLY A 272 15.23 4.08 3.73
C GLY A 272 14.06 3.44 4.47
N ALA A 273 12.83 3.76 4.07
CA ALA A 273 11.58 3.21 4.61
C ALA A 273 11.72 1.72 4.95
N SER A 274 11.70 1.40 6.24
CA SER A 274 12.11 0.09 6.76
C SER A 274 10.97 -0.65 7.44
N SER A 275 9.99 0.08 7.96
CA SER A 275 8.77 -0.50 8.50
C SER A 275 7.59 0.44 8.34
N LEU A 276 6.40 -0.12 8.20
CA LEU A 276 5.15 0.59 8.17
C LEU A 276 4.07 -0.15 8.95
N GLY A 277 3.03 0.57 9.32
CA GLY A 277 1.77 0.01 9.78
C GLY A 277 0.61 0.72 9.09
N ALA A 278 -0.48 -0.01 8.85
CA ALA A 278 -1.71 0.55 8.28
C ALA A 278 -2.95 0.12 9.08
N ALA A 279 -3.94 1.01 9.19
CA ALA A 279 -5.16 0.72 9.93
C ALA A 279 -6.36 1.52 9.37
N THR A 280 -7.56 0.95 9.47
CA THR A 280 -8.81 1.57 9.02
C THR A 280 -9.71 1.97 10.19
N TYR A 281 -10.25 3.20 10.16
CA TYR A 281 -11.22 3.72 11.11
C TYR A 281 -12.49 4.16 10.37
N GLY A 282 -13.52 3.31 10.39
CA GLY A 282 -14.63 3.46 9.46
C GLY A 282 -14.10 3.37 8.03
N ASP A 283 -14.35 4.40 7.22
CA ASP A 283 -13.87 4.50 5.84
C ASP A 283 -12.52 5.25 5.71
N PHE A 284 -12.02 5.83 6.79
CA PHE A 284 -10.68 6.43 6.82
C PHE A 284 -9.62 5.33 6.91
N ALA A 285 -8.46 5.56 6.29
CA ALA A 285 -7.31 4.68 6.40
C ALA A 285 -6.05 5.49 6.66
N PHE A 286 -5.24 5.03 7.61
CA PHE A 286 -4.01 5.67 8.03
C PHE A 286 -2.84 4.75 7.79
N VAL A 287 -1.73 5.35 7.37
CA VAL A 287 -0.45 4.67 7.17
C VAL A 287 0.60 5.43 7.95
N VAL A 288 1.36 4.72 8.78
CA VAL A 288 2.52 5.29 9.48
C VAL A 288 3.77 4.58 8.99
N VAL A 289 4.76 5.34 8.57
CA VAL A 289 6.01 4.82 8.00
C VAL A 289 7.20 5.37 8.77
N GLY A 290 8.16 4.51 9.07
CA GLY A 290 9.45 4.87 9.64
C GLY A 290 10.60 4.43 8.76
N GLY A 291 11.67 5.23 8.78
CA GLY A 291 12.89 4.97 8.02
C GLY A 291 14.16 5.11 8.84
N THR A 292 15.27 5.21 8.11
CA THR A 292 16.64 5.28 8.63
C THR A 292 17.10 6.66 9.08
N GLU A 293 16.43 7.75 8.69
CA GLU A 293 16.77 9.11 9.11
C GLU A 293 16.29 9.46 10.53
N GLY A 294 15.38 8.66 11.08
CA GLY A 294 14.82 8.82 12.42
C GLY A 294 13.50 9.61 12.43
N GLY A 295 12.50 9.05 13.09
CA GLY A 295 11.16 9.62 13.16
C GLY A 295 10.12 8.83 12.36
N LEU A 296 8.92 9.39 12.24
CA LEU A 296 7.77 8.79 11.58
C LEU A 296 7.07 9.81 10.66
N SER A 297 6.50 9.31 9.57
CA SER A 297 5.53 10.02 8.74
C SER A 297 4.16 9.38 8.85
N LEU A 298 3.14 10.19 9.12
CA LEU A 298 1.73 9.82 9.09
C LEU A 298 1.12 10.27 7.75
N PHE A 299 0.47 9.33 7.09
CA PHE A 299 -0.34 9.56 5.91
C PHE A 299 -1.78 9.13 6.16
N THR A 300 -2.73 9.77 5.49
CA THR A 300 -4.00 9.13 5.17
C THR A 300 -3.88 8.52 3.78
N LEU A 301 -4.51 7.39 3.57
CA LEU A 301 -4.71 6.80 2.26
C LEU A 301 -6.12 7.18 1.82
N LEU A 302 -6.28 7.90 0.71
CA LEU A 302 -7.60 8.22 0.14
C LEU A 302 -8.15 7.05 -0.68
N PRO A 303 -9.48 6.95 -0.86
CA PRO A 303 -10.05 5.99 -1.80
C PRO A 303 -9.39 6.07 -3.18
N GLY A 304 -9.16 4.92 -3.81
CA GLY A 304 -8.42 4.85 -5.08
C GLY A 304 -6.90 4.73 -4.92
N GLY A 305 -6.35 4.98 -3.73
CA GLY A 305 -4.96 4.65 -3.39
C GLY A 305 -3.99 5.83 -3.25
N ARG A 306 -4.47 7.08 -3.33
CA ARG A 306 -3.65 8.29 -3.16
C ARG A 306 -3.21 8.45 -1.70
N LEU A 307 -1.92 8.47 -1.42
CA LEU A 307 -1.36 8.84 -0.11
C LEU A 307 -1.37 10.35 0.06
N VAL A 308 -1.77 10.82 1.24
CA VAL A 308 -1.72 12.23 1.60
C VAL A 308 -0.98 12.36 2.91
N HIS A 309 0.12 13.10 2.89
CA HIS A 309 0.92 13.38 4.08
C HIS A 309 0.10 14.25 5.05
N LEU A 310 -0.02 13.80 6.29
CA LEU A 310 -0.72 14.53 7.35
C LEU A 310 0.28 15.19 8.30
N ASP A 311 1.28 14.44 8.75
CA ASP A 311 2.23 14.91 9.76
C ASP A 311 3.53 14.11 9.72
N SER A 312 4.60 14.71 10.25
CA SER A 312 5.88 14.05 10.45
C SER A 312 6.49 14.42 11.78
N LEU A 313 6.86 13.39 12.53
CA LEU A 313 7.52 13.53 13.83
C LEU A 313 8.97 13.09 13.73
N ALA A 314 9.90 14.03 13.92
CA ALA A 314 11.33 13.72 13.96
C ALA A 314 11.68 13.02 15.28
N ASP A 315 12.67 12.11 15.22
CA ASP A 315 13.25 11.53 16.43
C ASP A 315 13.98 12.60 17.26
N ASP A 316 13.78 12.56 18.57
CA ASP A 316 14.49 13.39 19.53
C ASP A 316 14.74 12.65 20.85
N GLY A 317 15.27 13.35 21.87
CA GLY A 317 15.57 12.73 23.17
C GLY A 317 14.36 12.25 23.98
N THR A 318 13.13 12.41 23.47
CA THR A 318 11.87 11.95 24.07
C THR A 318 11.31 10.70 23.40
N THR A 319 11.94 10.25 22.31
CA THR A 319 11.55 9.08 21.53
C THR A 319 12.69 8.04 21.46
N SER A 320 12.42 6.92 20.79
CA SER A 320 13.40 5.87 20.47
C SER A 320 13.28 5.45 19.01
N LEU A 321 13.24 6.44 18.11
CA LEU A 321 12.84 6.32 16.71
C LEU A 321 14.00 6.46 15.73
N TYR A 322 15.25 6.47 16.19
CA TYR A 322 16.40 6.47 15.29
C TYR A 322 16.52 5.13 14.56
N ARG A 323 16.32 5.13 13.22
CA ARG A 323 16.27 3.91 12.38
C ARG A 323 15.18 2.95 12.83
N VAL A 324 13.94 3.34 12.55
CA VAL A 324 12.75 2.60 12.92
C VAL A 324 12.82 1.18 12.37
N SER A 325 12.55 0.19 13.21
CA SER A 325 12.61 -1.23 12.87
C SER A 325 11.25 -1.90 12.86
N ALA A 326 10.29 -1.37 13.61
CA ALA A 326 8.91 -1.85 13.58
C ALA A 326 7.95 -0.72 13.95
N VAL A 327 6.82 -0.68 13.22
CA VAL A 327 5.66 0.18 13.48
C VAL A 327 4.44 -0.72 13.55
N GLU A 328 3.71 -0.68 14.66
CA GLU A 328 2.48 -1.44 14.84
C GLU A 328 1.35 -0.52 15.27
N LEU A 329 0.19 -0.69 14.66
CA LEU A 329 -0.97 0.18 14.88
C LEU A 329 -2.06 -0.52 15.67
N SER A 330 -2.77 0.24 16.51
CA SER A 330 -3.98 -0.24 17.16
C SER A 330 -5.01 0.85 17.30
N ILE A 331 -6.23 0.55 16.87
CA ILE A 331 -7.33 1.51 16.95
C ILE A 331 -8.11 1.32 18.27
N SER A 332 -8.48 2.46 18.85
CA SER A 332 -9.43 2.60 19.95
C SER A 332 -10.73 3.23 19.43
N ALA A 333 -11.69 3.55 20.31
CA ALA A 333 -12.95 4.16 19.87
C ALA A 333 -12.76 5.54 19.21
N THR A 334 -11.75 6.31 19.62
CA THR A 334 -11.54 7.70 19.18
C THR A 334 -10.08 8.03 18.94
N SER A 335 -9.19 7.03 18.93
CA SER A 335 -7.77 7.29 18.69
C SER A 335 -7.08 6.14 17.99
N LEU A 336 -6.10 6.49 17.15
CA LEU A 336 -5.14 5.57 16.58
C LEU A 336 -3.89 5.58 17.46
N GLN A 337 -3.58 4.42 18.04
CA GLN A 337 -2.37 4.20 18.81
C GLN A 337 -1.28 3.70 17.87
N VAL A 338 -0.11 4.32 17.94
CA VAL A 338 1.07 3.98 17.15
C VAL A 338 2.15 3.48 18.11
N PHE A 339 2.62 2.26 17.92
CA PHE A 339 3.75 1.70 18.66
C PHE A 339 4.92 1.60 17.70
N ALA A 340 6.03 2.26 18.05
CA ALA A 340 7.20 2.27 17.19
C ALA A 340 8.47 2.07 18.00
N THR A 341 9.43 1.40 17.36
CA THR A 341 10.73 1.05 17.93
C THR A 341 11.82 1.19 16.89
N SER A 342 13.07 1.24 17.35
CA SER A 342 14.25 1.05 16.52
C SER A 342 15.03 -0.18 16.98
N GLU A 343 15.99 -0.63 16.18
CA GLU A 343 17.01 -1.62 16.63
C GLU A 343 18.21 -0.95 17.33
N TRP A 344 18.35 0.37 17.16
CA TRP A 344 19.53 1.14 17.57
C TRP A 344 19.36 1.83 18.92
N GLU A 345 18.13 2.21 19.27
CA GLU A 345 17.80 2.79 20.55
C GLU A 345 16.95 1.82 21.35
N ALA A 346 17.41 1.52 22.56
CA ALA A 346 16.68 0.64 23.45
C ALA A 346 15.45 1.35 24.02
N GLY A 347 14.28 1.02 23.50
CA GLY A 347 13.01 1.56 23.99
C GLY A 347 11.86 1.22 23.06
N LEU A 348 10.67 1.68 23.45
CA LEU A 348 9.46 1.61 22.65
C LEU A 348 8.69 2.92 22.85
N THR A 349 8.43 3.62 21.76
CA THR A 349 7.67 4.88 21.73
C THR A 349 6.21 4.59 21.39
N ARG A 350 5.30 5.06 22.24
CA ARG A 350 3.86 5.13 21.96
C ARG A 350 3.52 6.55 21.52
N LEU A 351 2.85 6.65 20.39
CA LEU A 351 2.21 7.87 19.93
C LEU A 351 0.71 7.67 19.80
N GLU A 352 0.00 8.78 19.82
CA GLU A 352 -1.44 8.82 19.62
C GLU A 352 -1.80 9.81 18.50
N VAL A 353 -2.87 9.47 17.82
CA VAL A 353 -3.55 10.33 16.87
C VAL A 353 -5.01 10.40 17.29
N ASP A 354 -5.50 11.62 17.57
CA ASP A 354 -6.90 11.86 17.91
C ASP A 354 -7.77 11.76 16.64
N LEU A 355 -8.77 10.89 16.68
CA LEU A 355 -9.71 10.64 15.58
C LEU A 355 -11.11 11.19 15.88
N SER A 356 -11.31 11.81 17.05
CA SER A 356 -12.65 12.27 17.49
C SER A 356 -13.20 13.44 16.67
N GLY A 357 -12.34 14.14 15.93
CA GLY A 357 -12.70 15.23 15.04
C GLY A 357 -13.08 14.80 13.62
N LEU A 358 -12.88 13.53 13.24
CA LEU A 358 -13.16 13.06 11.89
C LEU A 358 -14.66 13.10 11.56
N GLY A 359 -14.97 13.52 10.34
CA GLY A 359 -16.30 13.45 9.73
C GLY A 359 -16.52 12.13 9.01
N GLN A 360 -16.73 12.20 7.70
CA GLN A 360 -17.03 11.11 6.77
C GLN A 360 -16.07 11.10 5.58
N VAL A 361 -16.02 9.96 4.90
CA VAL A 361 -15.45 9.83 3.56
C VAL A 361 -16.60 9.82 2.56
N VAL A 362 -16.60 10.75 1.62
CA VAL A 362 -17.62 10.94 0.58
C VAL A 362 -16.98 10.71 -0.77
N GLN A 363 -17.50 9.75 -1.54
CA GLN A 363 -17.14 9.58 -2.95
C GLN A 363 -18.36 9.96 -3.79
N THR A 364 -18.18 10.82 -4.79
CA THR A 364 -19.23 11.10 -5.78
C THR A 364 -19.48 9.86 -6.64
N ASP A 365 -20.67 9.80 -7.25
CA ASP A 365 -21.13 8.61 -7.97
C ASP A 365 -20.85 8.65 -9.48
N GLY A 366 -20.11 9.65 -9.98
CA GLY A 366 -19.82 9.80 -11.39
C GLY A 366 -20.97 10.35 -12.23
N THR A 367 -22.06 10.83 -11.60
CA THR A 367 -23.23 11.38 -12.32
C THR A 367 -23.24 12.90 -12.41
N GLY A 368 -22.22 13.58 -11.88
CA GLY A 368 -22.16 15.04 -11.74
C GLY A 368 -22.91 15.57 -10.52
N ALA A 369 -23.22 14.69 -9.56
CA ALA A 369 -23.80 15.07 -8.29
C ALA A 369 -22.72 15.64 -7.35
N SER A 370 -23.04 16.72 -6.65
CA SER A 370 -22.11 17.37 -5.72
C SER A 370 -21.77 16.47 -4.52
N GLY A 371 -20.51 16.51 -4.09
CA GLY A 371 -20.03 15.97 -2.83
C GLY A 371 -20.11 17.01 -1.72
N THR A 372 -20.59 16.64 -0.53
CA THR A 372 -20.65 17.56 0.61
C THR A 372 -20.24 16.85 1.89
N GLY A 373 -19.26 17.40 2.58
CA GLY A 373 -18.82 16.98 3.91
C GLY A 373 -19.77 17.44 5.01
N THR A 374 -19.25 17.53 6.22
CA THR A 374 -19.97 17.73 7.46
C THR A 374 -19.41 18.92 8.22
N SER A 375 -19.23 18.79 9.53
CA SER A 375 -18.60 19.79 10.38
C SER A 375 -17.38 19.22 11.12
N GLY A 376 -16.90 18.06 10.68
CA GLY A 376 -15.69 17.39 11.17
C GLY A 376 -14.68 17.30 10.03
N ASP A 377 -13.50 16.76 10.28
CA ASP A 377 -12.46 16.61 9.26
C ASP A 377 -12.88 15.51 8.25
N ASP A 378 -13.35 15.91 7.08
CA ASP A 378 -13.94 15.08 6.03
C ASP A 378 -12.93 14.73 4.90
N GLN A 379 -13.22 13.67 4.16
CA GLN A 379 -12.59 13.40 2.86
C GLN A 379 -13.68 13.44 1.79
N VAL A 380 -13.59 14.36 0.84
CA VAL A 380 -14.55 14.50 -0.26
C VAL A 380 -13.83 14.24 -1.57
N ILE A 381 -14.19 13.15 -2.24
CA ILE A 381 -13.51 12.64 -3.44
C ILE A 381 -14.47 12.75 -4.63
N GLY A 382 -14.10 13.56 -5.60
CA GLY A 382 -14.76 13.65 -6.90
C GLY A 382 -14.39 12.50 -7.84
N SER A 383 -15.04 12.47 -8.99
CA SER A 383 -14.97 11.36 -9.95
C SER A 383 -14.22 11.75 -11.22
N ALA A 384 -14.71 11.36 -12.40
CA ALA A 384 -14.15 11.74 -13.70
C ALA A 384 -15.07 12.72 -14.47
N VAL A 385 -16.06 13.29 -13.79
CA VAL A 385 -17.02 14.23 -14.38
C VAL A 385 -17.08 15.50 -13.55
N ALA A 386 -17.45 16.60 -14.21
CA ALA A 386 -17.59 17.91 -13.58
C ALA A 386 -18.57 17.91 -12.40
N GLU A 387 -18.06 18.25 -11.22
CA GLU A 387 -18.72 18.18 -9.93
C GLU A 387 -18.48 19.44 -9.08
N ALA A 388 -19.25 19.58 -8.01
CA ALA A 388 -18.99 20.59 -6.99
C ALA A 388 -18.75 19.87 -5.66
N LEU A 389 -17.60 20.11 -5.06
CA LEU A 389 -17.16 19.50 -3.80
C LEU A 389 -17.10 20.58 -2.71
N ASP A 390 -17.74 20.30 -1.58
CA ASP A 390 -17.84 21.22 -0.44
C ASP A 390 -17.40 20.46 0.82
N GLY A 391 -16.31 20.87 1.46
CA GLY A 391 -15.80 20.28 2.70
C GLY A 391 -16.73 20.56 3.87
N GLY A 392 -17.11 21.83 4.02
CA GLY A 392 -18.03 22.28 5.05
C GLY A 392 -17.29 22.99 6.18
N ALA A 393 -17.18 22.37 7.34
CA ALA A 393 -16.34 22.88 8.41
C ALA A 393 -15.50 21.74 8.96
N GLY A 394 -14.29 22.02 9.43
CA GLY A 394 -13.31 20.97 9.73
C GLY A 394 -12.07 21.20 8.88
N ALA A 395 -11.03 20.40 9.11
CA ALA A 395 -9.88 20.38 8.21
C ALA A 395 -10.10 19.27 7.19
N ASP A 396 -10.62 19.64 6.03
CA ASP A 396 -11.11 18.71 5.02
C ASP A 396 -10.06 18.40 3.96
N ILE A 397 -10.14 17.22 3.35
CA ILE A 397 -9.35 16.85 2.19
C ILE A 397 -10.29 16.69 1.01
N LEU A 398 -10.14 17.55 0.01
CA LEU A 398 -10.92 17.51 -1.22
C LEU A 398 -10.02 17.02 -2.35
N LEU A 399 -10.35 15.87 -2.94
CA LEU A 399 -9.73 15.37 -4.16
C LEU A 399 -10.70 15.64 -5.31
N ASP A 400 -10.29 16.46 -6.27
CA ASP A 400 -11.10 16.84 -7.44
C ASP A 400 -11.48 15.62 -8.30
N GLY A 401 -10.51 14.79 -8.64
CA GLY A 401 -10.67 13.80 -9.70
C GLY A 401 -10.47 14.44 -11.08
N ALA A 402 -10.99 13.83 -12.12
CA ALA A 402 -10.97 14.39 -13.47
C ALA A 402 -12.29 15.09 -13.79
N GLY A 403 -12.29 15.95 -14.79
CA GLY A 403 -13.44 16.78 -15.13
C GLY A 403 -13.31 18.18 -14.55
N VAL A 404 -14.22 19.07 -14.95
CA VAL A 404 -14.17 20.48 -14.55
C VAL A 404 -14.85 20.65 -13.20
N ASP A 405 -14.07 20.74 -12.14
CA ASP A 405 -14.56 20.69 -10.78
C ASP A 405 -14.55 22.06 -10.08
N THR A 406 -15.44 22.21 -9.12
CA THR A 406 -15.51 23.39 -8.23
C THR A 406 -15.39 22.94 -6.78
N LEU A 407 -14.32 23.36 -6.12
CA LEU A 407 -13.95 22.97 -4.77
C LEU A 407 -14.15 24.15 -3.80
N THR A 408 -14.77 23.87 -2.65
CA THR A 408 -14.97 24.81 -1.55
C THR A 408 -14.51 24.12 -0.27
N GLY A 409 -13.48 24.66 0.39
CA GLY A 409 -12.97 24.09 1.65
C GLY A 409 -13.94 24.34 2.80
N GLY A 410 -14.31 25.61 2.96
CA GLY A 410 -15.17 26.07 4.03
C GLY A 410 -14.40 26.55 5.27
N ASP A 411 -14.93 26.26 6.47
CA ASP A 411 -14.32 26.71 7.72
C ASP A 411 -13.27 25.68 8.20
N GLY A 412 -11.98 25.94 8.02
CA GLY A 412 -10.92 25.15 8.64
C GLY A 412 -9.66 25.09 7.80
N ALA A 413 -8.74 24.17 8.13
CA ALA A 413 -7.44 24.09 7.46
C ALA A 413 -7.50 23.01 6.40
N ASP A 414 -7.92 23.39 5.20
CA ASP A 414 -8.31 22.44 4.16
C ASP A 414 -7.13 22.09 3.24
N LEU A 415 -7.23 20.92 2.61
CA LEU A 415 -6.28 20.45 1.62
C LEU A 415 -7.01 20.14 0.32
N PHE A 416 -6.67 20.89 -0.72
CA PHE A 416 -7.12 20.65 -2.08
C PHE A 416 -6.08 19.78 -2.80
N VAL A 417 -6.43 18.52 -3.06
CA VAL A 417 -5.62 17.55 -3.80
C VAL A 417 -6.06 17.58 -5.24
N MET A 418 -5.16 18.02 -6.12
CA MET A 418 -5.47 18.25 -7.53
C MET A 418 -4.95 17.09 -8.38
N ALA A 419 -5.83 16.49 -9.18
CA ALA A 419 -5.48 15.52 -10.21
C ALA A 419 -4.92 16.23 -11.44
N ALA A 420 -4.19 15.50 -12.29
CA ALA A 420 -3.70 16.02 -13.55
C ALA A 420 -4.51 15.43 -14.71
N ASP A 421 -5.37 16.23 -15.33
CA ASP A 421 -6.23 15.81 -16.43
C ASP A 421 -6.29 16.82 -17.60
N GLY A 422 -5.65 17.99 -17.43
CA GLY A 422 -5.56 19.05 -18.43
C GLY A 422 -6.80 19.91 -18.57
N VAL A 423 -7.76 19.82 -17.65
CA VAL A 423 -8.92 20.70 -17.61
C VAL A 423 -8.70 21.86 -16.63
N VAL A 424 -9.74 22.68 -16.44
CA VAL A 424 -9.64 23.88 -15.60
C VAL A 424 -10.54 23.72 -14.40
N ASP A 425 -9.96 23.69 -13.21
CA ASP A 425 -10.67 23.55 -11.94
C ASP A 425 -10.72 24.87 -11.16
N GLU A 426 -11.72 24.98 -10.30
CA GLU A 426 -11.99 26.19 -9.52
C GLU A 426 -11.93 25.90 -8.01
N ILE A 427 -11.11 26.66 -7.28
CA ILE A 427 -11.11 26.70 -5.80
C ILE A 427 -11.72 28.03 -5.37
N THR A 428 -12.81 27.99 -4.59
CA THR A 428 -13.67 29.16 -4.40
C THR A 428 -13.32 30.04 -3.20
N ASP A 429 -12.60 29.52 -2.21
CA ASP A 429 -12.46 30.15 -0.89
C ASP A 429 -11.11 29.94 -0.19
N PHE A 430 -10.02 29.75 -0.94
CA PHE A 430 -8.69 29.47 -0.38
C PHE A 430 -8.25 30.49 0.70
N GLU A 431 -8.05 30.02 1.93
CA GLU A 431 -7.60 30.79 3.08
C GLU A 431 -6.07 30.75 3.22
N ARG A 432 -5.42 31.89 2.94
CA ARG A 432 -3.95 32.00 2.94
C ARG A 432 -3.33 31.66 4.30
N GLY A 433 -2.33 30.77 4.29
CA GLY A 433 -1.58 30.36 5.48
C GLY A 433 -2.33 29.40 6.39
N GLN A 434 -3.48 28.89 5.92
CA GLN A 434 -4.30 27.89 6.60
C GLN A 434 -4.56 26.71 5.66
N ASP A 435 -5.03 26.99 4.45
CA ASP A 435 -5.28 25.98 3.43
C ASP A 435 -4.01 25.61 2.68
N ARG A 436 -4.02 24.40 2.12
CA ARG A 436 -2.91 23.85 1.35
C ARG A 436 -3.39 23.25 0.03
N LEU A 437 -2.46 23.17 -0.92
CA LEU A 437 -2.65 22.52 -2.21
C LEU A 437 -1.71 21.33 -2.32
N ASP A 438 -2.20 20.15 -2.67
CA ASP A 438 -1.36 19.05 -3.14
C ASP A 438 -1.41 19.02 -4.68
N LEU A 439 -0.34 19.49 -5.31
CA LEU A 439 -0.18 19.54 -6.78
C LEU A 439 0.72 18.41 -7.30
N SER A 440 1.01 17.42 -6.47
CA SER A 440 2.05 16.43 -6.78
C SER A 440 1.63 15.40 -7.84
N ALA A 441 0.36 15.40 -8.27
CA ALA A 441 -0.06 14.68 -9.47
C ALA A 441 0.38 15.41 -10.77
N PHE A 442 0.77 16.68 -10.69
CA PHE A 442 1.13 17.46 -11.87
C PHE A 442 2.49 17.03 -12.41
N ASP A 443 2.48 16.51 -13.64
CA ASP A 443 3.65 15.96 -14.29
C ASP A 443 4.85 16.93 -14.30
N PHE A 444 5.99 16.46 -13.82
CA PHE A 444 7.27 17.18 -13.80
C PHE A 444 7.26 18.51 -13.02
N LEU A 445 6.32 18.71 -12.10
CA LEU A 445 6.35 19.82 -11.13
C LEU A 445 7.34 19.46 -10.02
N TYR A 446 8.59 19.94 -10.15
CA TYR A 446 9.71 19.65 -9.24
C TYR A 446 10.07 20.77 -8.25
N ASP A 447 9.57 21.98 -8.49
CA ASP A 447 9.93 23.17 -7.74
C ASP A 447 8.85 24.23 -7.95
N LEU A 448 8.52 24.97 -6.89
CA LEU A 448 7.49 26.02 -6.98
C LEU A 448 7.79 27.11 -8.00
N SER A 449 9.07 27.32 -8.38
CA SER A 449 9.42 28.26 -9.45
C SER A 449 8.97 27.82 -10.84
N GLN A 450 8.58 26.54 -11.01
CA GLN A 450 7.97 26.04 -12.25
C GLN A 450 6.49 26.40 -12.34
N LEU A 451 5.82 26.58 -11.19
CA LEU A 451 4.42 26.98 -11.13
C LEU A 451 4.28 28.46 -11.54
N GLN A 452 3.52 28.72 -12.60
CA GLN A 452 3.21 30.08 -12.99
C GLN A 452 1.99 30.58 -12.22
N VAL A 453 2.19 31.65 -11.45
CA VAL A 453 1.13 32.28 -10.65
C VAL A 453 0.81 33.64 -11.27
N THR A 454 -0.40 33.79 -11.79
CA THR A 454 -0.91 35.04 -12.36
C THR A 454 -1.97 35.64 -11.45
N PRO A 455 -1.66 36.71 -10.69
CA PRO A 455 -2.63 37.31 -9.76
C PRO A 455 -3.86 37.87 -10.50
N THR A 456 -5.04 37.64 -9.94
CA THR A 456 -6.32 38.24 -10.35
C THR A 456 -6.74 39.32 -9.35
N SER A 457 -7.96 39.84 -9.45
CA SER A 457 -8.48 40.82 -8.48
C SER A 457 -8.83 40.21 -7.11
N ASP A 458 -9.06 38.91 -7.07
CA ASP A 458 -9.70 38.13 -6.00
C ASP A 458 -8.96 36.81 -5.69
N GLY A 459 -7.86 36.53 -6.39
CA GLY A 459 -6.97 35.42 -6.11
C GLY A 459 -5.87 35.30 -7.16
N ALA A 460 -5.71 34.13 -7.77
CA ALA A 460 -4.72 33.89 -8.82
C ALA A 460 -5.17 32.78 -9.78
N ILE A 461 -4.57 32.78 -10.97
CA ILE A 461 -4.57 31.63 -11.88
C ILE A 461 -3.22 30.93 -11.70
N LEU A 462 -3.25 29.64 -11.35
CA LEU A 462 -2.08 28.78 -11.26
C LEU A 462 -2.00 27.92 -12.51
N THR A 463 -0.84 27.86 -13.17
CA THR A 463 -0.66 27.01 -14.35
C THR A 463 0.68 26.29 -14.33
N HIS A 464 0.67 25.02 -14.70
CA HIS A 464 1.87 24.22 -14.95
C HIS A 464 1.58 23.16 -16.02
N GLY A 465 2.40 23.08 -17.06
CA GLY A 465 2.11 22.22 -18.20
C GLY A 465 0.78 22.59 -18.89
N ASN A 466 -0.14 21.63 -18.95
CA ASN A 466 -1.52 21.74 -19.42
C ASN A 466 -2.53 22.02 -18.28
N GLU A 467 -2.12 21.90 -17.03
CA GLU A 467 -3.00 22.08 -15.87
C GLU A 467 -3.22 23.56 -15.54
N THR A 468 -4.45 23.92 -15.20
CA THR A 468 -4.83 25.29 -14.84
C THR A 468 -5.84 25.30 -13.70
N ILE A 469 -5.53 26.02 -12.63
CA ILE A 469 -6.44 26.21 -11.48
C ILE A 469 -6.83 27.69 -11.38
N LEU A 470 -8.14 27.94 -11.30
CA LEU A 470 -8.69 29.23 -10.91
C LEU A 470 -8.86 29.25 -9.39
N LEU A 471 -7.98 29.98 -8.71
CA LEU A 471 -7.98 30.05 -7.26
C LEU A 471 -8.51 31.40 -6.81
N TYR A 472 -9.65 31.39 -6.13
CA TYR A 472 -10.23 32.54 -5.44
C TYR A 472 -9.90 32.45 -3.96
N THR A 473 -9.59 33.59 -3.36
CA THR A 473 -9.21 33.63 -1.95
C THR A 473 -10.36 34.09 -1.07
N ALA A 474 -10.46 33.55 0.15
CA ALA A 474 -11.54 33.85 1.09
C ALA A 474 -11.74 35.36 1.32
N ASP A 475 -10.64 36.13 1.36
CA ASP A 475 -10.67 37.58 1.60
C ASP A 475 -10.92 38.43 0.34
N ASN A 476 -11.12 37.78 -0.82
CA ASN A 476 -11.34 38.40 -2.13
C ASN A 476 -10.21 39.36 -2.54
N ALA A 477 -8.96 39.07 -2.17
CA ALA A 477 -7.78 39.84 -2.55
C ALA A 477 -6.93 39.10 -3.61
N PRO A 478 -6.07 39.79 -4.37
CA PRO A 478 -5.09 39.13 -5.23
C PRO A 478 -4.16 38.20 -4.44
N LEU A 479 -3.82 37.03 -4.98
CA LEU A 479 -2.80 36.12 -4.43
C LEU A 479 -1.51 36.26 -5.25
N LEU A 480 -0.41 36.63 -4.59
CA LEU A 480 0.89 36.81 -5.23
C LEU A 480 1.72 35.52 -5.14
N ALA A 481 2.56 35.27 -6.14
CA ALA A 481 3.48 34.14 -6.15
C ALA A 481 4.37 34.05 -4.89
N SER A 482 4.74 35.19 -4.31
CA SER A 482 5.57 35.26 -3.10
C SER A 482 4.83 34.88 -1.81
N GLU A 483 3.51 34.76 -1.87
CA GLU A 483 2.66 34.35 -0.74
C GLU A 483 2.44 32.83 -0.72
N LEU A 484 2.79 32.12 -1.80
CA LEU A 484 2.80 30.67 -1.85
C LEU A 484 4.19 30.15 -1.51
N THR A 485 4.28 29.31 -0.49
CA THR A 485 5.50 28.66 -0.03
C THR A 485 5.37 27.14 -0.11
N ASN A 486 6.48 26.42 0.11
CA ASN A 486 6.44 24.95 0.24
C ASN A 486 5.56 24.45 1.40
N ALA A 487 5.17 25.33 2.34
CA ALA A 487 4.24 24.96 3.39
C ALA A 487 2.77 25.01 2.91
N ASP A 488 2.48 25.86 1.92
CA ASP A 488 1.14 26.03 1.34
C ASP A 488 0.90 25.06 0.16
N ILE A 489 1.97 24.61 -0.50
CA ILE A 489 1.90 23.64 -1.58
C ILE A 489 2.68 22.39 -1.17
N LEU A 490 1.96 21.30 -0.95
CA LEU A 490 2.52 19.99 -0.68
C LEU A 490 3.18 19.42 -1.93
N ASN A 491 4.48 19.32 -1.79
CA ASN A 491 5.25 18.11 -2.03
C ASN A 491 5.35 17.58 -3.45
N VAL A 492 6.42 18.07 -4.02
CA VAL A 492 7.20 17.58 -5.12
C VAL A 492 7.83 16.17 -4.93
N ASP A 493 7.21 15.28 -4.18
CA ASP A 493 7.78 13.98 -3.80
C ASP A 493 7.32 12.81 -4.68
N ARG A 494 6.56 13.09 -5.74
CA ARG A 494 6.10 12.08 -6.69
C ARG A 494 6.88 12.12 -7.98
N PRO A 495 7.46 10.99 -8.43
CA PRO A 495 7.84 10.87 -9.82
C PRO A 495 6.55 10.76 -10.66
N PRO A 496 6.57 11.18 -11.94
CA PRO A 496 5.47 10.90 -12.82
C PRO A 496 5.30 9.39 -12.91
N LEU A 497 4.09 8.91 -12.63
CA LEU A 497 3.73 7.50 -12.74
C LEU A 497 3.49 7.20 -14.22
N LEU A 498 4.56 7.24 -15.00
CA LEU A 498 4.51 6.87 -16.40
C LEU A 498 4.40 5.35 -16.46
N ALA A 499 3.24 4.88 -16.87
CA ALA A 499 3.09 3.48 -17.20
C ALA A 499 4.09 3.12 -18.31
N VAL A 500 4.89 2.09 -18.07
CA VAL A 500 6.03 1.74 -18.93
C VAL A 500 5.54 0.84 -20.05
N GLY A 501 5.63 1.33 -21.28
CA GLY A 501 5.39 0.50 -22.46
C GLY A 501 6.45 -0.61 -22.58
N GLN A 502 5.98 -1.85 -22.68
CA GLN A 502 6.74 -3.06 -22.88
C GLN A 502 6.80 -3.44 -24.36
N THR A 503 7.76 -4.29 -24.72
CA THR A 503 7.79 -4.91 -26.04
C THR A 503 7.97 -6.41 -25.89
N LEU A 504 6.91 -7.16 -26.20
CA LEU A 504 6.82 -8.60 -26.02
C LEU A 504 6.80 -9.30 -27.39
N PHE A 505 7.57 -10.38 -27.51
CA PHE A 505 7.65 -11.19 -28.72
C PHE A 505 7.46 -12.66 -28.38
N GLY A 506 6.45 -13.26 -28.99
CA GLY A 506 6.23 -14.70 -29.03
C GLY A 506 7.20 -15.40 -29.98
N GLY A 507 7.11 -16.72 -29.94
CA GLY A 507 7.92 -17.66 -30.69
C GLY A 507 7.21 -18.16 -31.95
N THR A 508 7.21 -19.48 -32.11
CA THR A 508 6.65 -20.15 -33.31
C THR A 508 5.65 -21.24 -32.92
N GLY A 509 5.24 -21.24 -31.66
CA GLY A 509 4.19 -22.10 -31.14
C GLY A 509 3.24 -21.25 -30.30
N PRO A 510 2.20 -21.86 -29.72
CA PRO A 510 1.22 -21.14 -28.91
C PRO A 510 1.88 -20.42 -27.74
N ASP A 511 1.73 -19.11 -27.69
CA ASP A 511 2.24 -18.24 -26.64
C ASP A 511 1.10 -17.58 -25.84
N THR A 512 1.41 -17.17 -24.62
CA THR A 512 0.52 -16.35 -23.81
C THR A 512 1.33 -15.14 -23.35
N LEU A 513 0.99 -13.96 -23.86
CA LEU A 513 1.71 -12.72 -23.61
C LEU A 513 0.75 -11.69 -23.05
N ASN A 514 1.09 -11.11 -21.91
CA ASN A 514 0.29 -10.09 -21.26
C ASN A 514 1.15 -8.82 -21.12
N GLY A 515 0.60 -7.69 -21.54
CA GLY A 515 1.12 -6.36 -21.31
C GLY A 515 1.09 -5.96 -19.83
N GLY A 516 1.66 -4.80 -19.55
CA GLY A 516 1.54 -4.09 -18.28
C GLY A 516 0.41 -3.05 -18.32
N ALA A 517 0.59 -1.97 -17.57
CA ALA A 517 -0.38 -0.87 -17.50
C ALA A 517 -0.04 0.31 -18.43
N GLY A 518 0.97 0.15 -19.29
CA GLY A 518 1.49 1.20 -20.17
C GLY A 518 1.35 0.83 -21.64
N PRO A 519 1.68 1.75 -22.58
CA PRO A 519 1.46 1.54 -24.00
C PRO A 519 2.40 0.45 -24.56
N ASP A 520 1.89 -0.76 -24.64
CA ASP A 520 2.66 -1.96 -24.94
C ASP A 520 2.68 -2.28 -26.44
N THR A 521 3.70 -3.04 -26.83
CA THR A 521 3.77 -3.65 -28.16
C THR A 521 3.94 -5.15 -28.02
N ILE A 522 2.92 -5.91 -28.41
CA ILE A 522 2.87 -7.37 -28.24
C ILE A 522 2.75 -8.04 -29.61
N VAL A 523 3.62 -9.01 -29.89
CA VAL A 523 3.64 -9.75 -31.16
C VAL A 523 3.65 -11.26 -30.87
N GLY A 524 2.57 -11.99 -31.16
CA GLY A 524 2.47 -13.45 -30.98
C GLY A 524 3.34 -14.24 -31.97
N ALA A 525 3.39 -13.76 -33.21
CA ALA A 525 4.16 -14.29 -34.33
C ALA A 525 3.55 -15.52 -35.01
N ALA A 526 3.86 -16.75 -34.61
CA ALA A 526 3.25 -17.93 -35.23
C ALA A 526 2.86 -18.93 -34.14
N GLY A 527 1.68 -19.51 -34.23
CA GLY A 527 1.08 -20.22 -33.12
C GLY A 527 -0.38 -19.82 -32.96
N ASP A 528 -1.11 -20.53 -32.12
CA ASP A 528 -2.44 -20.09 -31.70
C ASP A 528 -2.22 -19.32 -30.39
N ASP A 529 -2.11 -18.00 -30.47
CA ASP A 529 -1.61 -17.16 -29.38
C ASP A 529 -2.74 -16.52 -28.56
N ALA A 530 -2.46 -16.25 -27.28
CA ALA A 530 -3.34 -15.49 -26.39
C ALA A 530 -2.63 -14.22 -25.93
N LEU A 531 -3.08 -13.05 -26.40
CA LEU A 531 -2.46 -11.76 -26.16
C LEU A 531 -3.43 -10.84 -25.39
N SER A 532 -2.96 -10.18 -24.33
CA SER A 532 -3.70 -9.17 -23.57
C SER A 532 -2.85 -7.90 -23.43
N GLY A 533 -3.43 -6.73 -23.73
CA GLY A 533 -2.81 -5.41 -23.58
C GLY A 533 -2.81 -4.91 -22.14
N SER A 534 -3.86 -5.25 -21.39
CA SER A 534 -4.11 -4.78 -20.03
C SER A 534 -4.53 -3.30 -19.94
N TYR A 535 -3.67 -2.37 -19.56
CA TYR A 535 -4.06 -0.95 -19.53
C TYR A 535 -3.06 -0.16 -20.36
N GLY A 536 -3.51 0.93 -20.98
CA GLY A 536 -2.67 1.76 -21.83
C GLY A 536 -3.07 1.68 -23.29
N ASP A 537 -2.51 2.55 -24.13
CA ASP A 537 -2.78 2.52 -25.57
C ASP A 537 -1.88 1.47 -26.24
N ASP A 538 -2.38 0.25 -26.42
CA ASP A 538 -1.58 -0.92 -26.79
C ASP A 538 -1.56 -1.23 -28.28
N SER A 539 -0.55 -1.98 -28.71
CA SER A 539 -0.41 -2.50 -30.07
C SER A 539 -0.21 -4.01 -30.05
N LEU A 540 -1.28 -4.76 -30.32
CA LEU A 540 -1.29 -6.22 -30.35
C LEU A 540 -1.30 -6.77 -31.78
N SER A 541 -0.49 -7.78 -32.03
CA SER A 541 -0.41 -8.49 -33.31
C SER A 541 -0.37 -10.00 -33.09
N GLY A 542 -1.41 -10.72 -33.50
CA GLY A 542 -1.52 -12.18 -33.43
C GLY A 542 -0.45 -12.85 -34.29
N GLY A 543 -0.62 -12.77 -35.61
CA GLY A 543 0.37 -13.27 -36.57
C GLY A 543 -0.18 -14.40 -37.42
N ALA A 544 0.31 -15.62 -37.24
CA ALA A 544 -0.16 -16.76 -38.02
C ALA A 544 -0.67 -17.86 -37.10
N GLY A 545 -1.95 -18.16 -37.18
CA GLY A 545 -2.63 -19.17 -36.37
C GLY A 545 -3.96 -18.65 -35.87
N PHE A 546 -4.63 -19.39 -35.00
CA PHE A 546 -5.93 -18.96 -34.44
C PHE A 546 -5.68 -18.17 -33.17
N ASP A 547 -5.64 -16.85 -33.27
CA ASP A 547 -5.22 -15.98 -32.17
C ASP A 547 -6.41 -15.40 -31.39
N ALA A 548 -6.19 -15.15 -30.10
CA ALA A 548 -7.11 -14.44 -29.21
C ALA A 548 -6.41 -13.18 -28.68
N LEU A 549 -6.89 -12.01 -29.09
CA LEU A 549 -6.34 -10.70 -28.73
C LEU A 549 -7.36 -9.92 -27.89
N ASN A 550 -6.92 -9.36 -26.78
CA ASN A 550 -7.72 -8.49 -25.92
C ASN A 550 -6.95 -7.19 -25.64
N GLY A 551 -7.52 -6.03 -25.99
CA GLY A 551 -6.92 -4.72 -25.69
C GLY A 551 -7.06 -4.35 -24.22
N ASP A 552 -8.16 -4.79 -23.59
CA ASP A 552 -8.53 -4.48 -22.22
C ASP A 552 -8.89 -2.99 -22.02
N GLY A 553 -8.00 -2.11 -21.57
CA GLY A 553 -8.35 -0.71 -21.29
C GLY A 553 -7.39 0.31 -21.87
N GLY A 554 -7.86 1.14 -22.79
CA GLY A 554 -7.06 2.16 -23.48
C GLY A 554 -7.53 2.31 -24.92
N ASN A 555 -6.82 3.11 -25.72
CA ASN A 555 -7.11 3.22 -27.15
C ASN A 555 -6.21 2.28 -27.94
N ASP A 556 -6.68 1.06 -28.16
CA ASP A 556 -5.82 -0.02 -28.60
C ASP A 556 -5.77 -0.18 -30.12
N THR A 557 -4.72 -0.83 -30.61
CA THR A 557 -4.59 -1.30 -31.98
C THR A 557 -4.36 -2.80 -32.01
N LEU A 558 -5.39 -3.56 -32.37
CA LEU A 558 -5.34 -5.02 -32.46
C LEU A 558 -5.31 -5.49 -33.91
N ARG A 559 -4.44 -6.45 -34.23
CA ARG A 559 -4.33 -7.06 -35.55
C ARG A 559 -4.25 -8.59 -35.47
N GLY A 560 -5.28 -9.29 -35.94
CA GLY A 560 -5.33 -10.77 -35.99
C GLY A 560 -4.30 -11.34 -36.97
N GLN A 561 -4.30 -10.80 -38.19
CA GLN A 561 -3.45 -11.19 -39.32
C GLN A 561 -3.95 -12.41 -40.10
N SER A 562 -3.37 -13.59 -39.95
CA SER A 562 -3.70 -14.75 -40.79
C SER A 562 -4.48 -15.78 -39.99
N GLU A 563 -5.43 -16.46 -40.66
CA GLU A 563 -6.32 -17.46 -40.06
C GLU A 563 -7.48 -16.82 -39.27
N ASP A 564 -8.32 -17.61 -38.59
CA ASP A 564 -9.59 -17.11 -38.02
C ASP A 564 -9.37 -16.62 -36.57
N ASP A 565 -9.37 -15.31 -36.35
CA ASP A 565 -8.99 -14.74 -35.05
C ASP A 565 -10.17 -14.26 -34.20
N THR A 566 -9.94 -14.06 -32.91
CA THR A 566 -10.85 -13.36 -31.99
C THR A 566 -10.17 -12.11 -31.44
N LEU A 567 -10.76 -10.94 -31.70
CA LEU A 567 -10.27 -9.65 -31.22
C LEU A 567 -11.33 -8.99 -30.32
N ILE A 568 -10.93 -8.55 -29.13
CA ILE A 568 -11.74 -7.80 -28.17
C ILE A 568 -11.02 -6.48 -27.90
N GLY A 569 -11.68 -5.35 -28.17
CA GLY A 569 -11.12 -4.01 -27.97
C GLY A 569 -11.03 -3.69 -26.49
N GLY A 570 -12.20 -3.63 -25.83
CA GLY A 570 -12.30 -3.35 -24.41
C GLY A 570 -12.77 -1.91 -24.20
N LEU A 571 -12.27 -1.24 -23.16
CA LEU A 571 -12.62 0.13 -22.82
C LEU A 571 -11.74 1.14 -23.58
N GLY A 572 -12.33 1.91 -24.51
CA GLY A 572 -11.65 3.03 -25.15
C GLY A 572 -11.98 3.16 -26.64
N ASP A 573 -11.27 4.03 -27.36
CA ASP A 573 -11.45 4.23 -28.80
C ASP A 573 -10.48 3.33 -29.60
N ASP A 574 -10.90 2.09 -29.87
CA ASP A 574 -10.02 1.05 -30.44
C ASP A 574 -9.99 0.95 -31.97
N LEU A 575 -8.90 0.38 -32.49
CA LEU A 575 -8.69 0.01 -33.88
C LEU A 575 -8.44 -1.51 -34.03
N LEU A 576 -9.46 -2.24 -34.48
CA LEU A 576 -9.40 -3.70 -34.63
C LEU A 576 -9.34 -4.13 -36.09
N PHE A 577 -8.32 -4.91 -36.45
CA PHE A 577 -8.08 -5.43 -37.79
C PHE A 577 -7.99 -6.96 -37.78
N GLY A 578 -9.08 -7.65 -38.17
CA GLY A 578 -9.03 -9.12 -38.35
C GLY A 578 -8.09 -9.56 -39.48
N ASP A 579 -7.92 -8.72 -40.51
CA ASP A 579 -7.12 -9.00 -41.71
C ASP A 579 -7.62 -10.24 -42.51
N ASN A 580 -6.89 -11.35 -42.55
CA ASN A 580 -7.18 -12.50 -43.43
C ASN A 580 -7.70 -13.71 -42.64
N GLY A 581 -9.02 -13.87 -42.63
CA GLY A 581 -9.68 -14.98 -41.98
C GLY A 581 -11.19 -14.78 -41.95
N ASN A 582 -11.87 -15.61 -41.18
CA ASN A 582 -13.22 -15.37 -40.70
C ASN A 582 -13.16 -14.96 -39.22
N ASP A 583 -12.86 -13.70 -39.00
CA ASP A 583 -12.58 -13.18 -37.66
C ASP A 583 -13.84 -12.84 -36.89
N VAL A 584 -13.73 -12.89 -35.57
CA VAL A 584 -14.74 -12.43 -34.62
C VAL A 584 -14.19 -11.21 -33.91
N ILE A 585 -14.86 -10.07 -34.08
CA ILE A 585 -14.40 -8.77 -33.56
C ILE A 585 -15.48 -8.19 -32.65
N TYR A 586 -15.09 -7.90 -31.41
CA TYR A 586 -15.89 -7.18 -30.41
C TYR A 586 -15.21 -5.85 -30.13
N GLY A 587 -15.87 -4.74 -30.47
CA GLY A 587 -15.33 -3.38 -30.24
C GLY A 587 -15.75 -2.77 -28.90
N ASP A 588 -16.31 -3.55 -27.99
CA ASP A 588 -16.79 -3.16 -26.65
C ASP A 588 -16.93 -4.45 -25.80
N ASP A 589 -17.11 -4.33 -24.49
CA ASP A 589 -17.15 -5.48 -23.57
C ASP A 589 -18.28 -6.49 -23.88
N ILE A 590 -17.99 -7.78 -23.65
CA ILE A 590 -19.01 -8.84 -23.57
C ILE A 590 -19.60 -8.83 -22.16
N ALA A 591 -20.76 -8.18 -21.98
CA ALA A 591 -21.52 -8.14 -20.73
C ALA A 591 -21.95 -9.52 -20.20
#